data_AF-A0A947EPT2-F1
#
_entry.id   AF-A0A947EPT2-F1
#
_cell.length_a   1.000
_cell.length_b   1.000
_cell.length_c   1.000
_cell.angle_alpha   90.00
_cell.angle_beta   90.00
_cell.angle_gamma   90.00
#
_symmetry.space_group_name_H-M   'P 1'
#
loop_
_entity.id
_entity.type
_entity.pdbx_description
1 polymer ?
#
loop_
_entity_poly.entity_id
_entity_poly.type
_entity_poly.pdbx_seq_one_letter_code
_entity_poly.pdbx_strand_id
1 'polypeptide(L)'
;KKNNQFILNINYPKEANANSKDKIKLSKDGKQLNNQEINSKVELPNGSIQITTQYSGKDNGKKALIKNIYIIGTSEFIIGKEVKFENSTDWLVRNEYTFSR
;
A
#
# COMPACT_ATOMS: atom_id res chain seq x y z
N LYS A 1 1.96 -17.01 -18.33
CA LYS A 1 1.82 -16.80 -16.86
C LYS A 1 1.36 -15.35 -16.65
N LYS A 2 0.22 -15.11 -15.97
CA LYS A 2 -0.11 -13.75 -15.52
C LYS A 2 0.88 -13.39 -14.40
N ASN A 3 1.67 -12.34 -14.59
CA ASN A 3 2.54 -11.83 -13.54
C ASN A 3 1.69 -10.98 -12.60
N ASN A 4 1.25 -11.58 -11.50
CA ASN A 4 0.47 -10.91 -10.45
C ASN A 4 1.38 -10.09 -9.52
N GLN A 5 2.40 -9.43 -10.07
CA GLN A 5 3.39 -8.69 -9.28
C GLN A 5 3.83 -7.42 -9.99
N PHE A 6 4.10 -6.38 -9.20
CA PHE A 6 4.75 -5.15 -9.62
C PHE A 6 6.04 -4.97 -8.82
N ILE A 7 7.06 -4.39 -9.45
CA ILE A 7 8.32 -4.07 -8.79
C ILE A 7 8.32 -2.57 -8.53
N LEU A 8 8.53 -2.18 -7.28
CA LEU A 8 8.73 -0.80 -6.87
C LEU A 8 10.22 -0.58 -6.64
N ASN A 9 10.83 0.33 -7.40
CA ASN A 9 12.20 0.77 -7.16
C ASN A 9 12.16 2.24 -6.79
N ILE A 10 12.62 2.58 -5.59
CA ILE A 10 12.79 3.95 -5.15
C ILE A 10 14.28 4.26 -5.21
N ASN A 11 14.65 5.22 -6.05
CA ASN A 11 16.04 5.60 -6.27
C ASN A 11 16.26 7.04 -5.79
N TYR A 12 17.29 7.23 -4.96
CA TYR A 12 17.75 8.50 -4.42
C TYR A 12 19.14 8.79 -5.01
N PRO A 13 19.24 9.56 -6.11
CA PRO A 13 20.51 9.73 -6.84
C PRO A 13 21.66 10.29 -5.99
N LYS A 14 21.35 11.13 -5.00
CA LYS A 14 22.32 11.75 -4.09
C LYS A 14 22.55 10.94 -2.81
N GLU A 15 21.74 9.92 -2.57
CA GLU A 15 21.73 9.12 -1.34
C GLU A 15 21.51 7.64 -1.69
N ALA A 16 22.36 7.07 -2.55
CA ALA A 16 22.15 5.73 -3.10
C ALA A 16 21.99 4.63 -2.03
N ASN A 17 22.53 4.83 -0.81
CA ASN A 17 22.34 3.94 0.33
C ASN A 17 20.89 3.86 0.83
N ALA A 18 20.05 4.85 0.49
CA ALA A 18 18.63 4.88 0.80
C ALA A 18 17.77 4.24 -0.30
N ASN A 19 18.36 3.82 -1.43
CA ASN A 19 17.64 3.13 -2.50
C ASN A 19 16.92 1.90 -1.94
N SER A 20 15.68 1.70 -2.37
CA SER A 20 14.89 0.56 -1.95
C SER A 20 14.26 -0.14 -3.14
N LYS A 21 14.10 -1.45 -3.00
CA LYS A 21 13.46 -2.31 -3.98
C LYS A 21 12.44 -3.18 -3.27
N ASP A 22 11.20 -3.05 -3.67
CA ASP A 22 10.08 -3.80 -3.12
C ASP A 22 9.28 -4.49 -4.22
N LYS A 23 8.44 -5.44 -3.83
CA LYS A 23 7.56 -6.20 -4.71
C LYS A 23 6.15 -6.15 -4.16
N ILE A 24 5.24 -5.62 -4.96
CA ILE A 24 3.80 -5.64 -4.66
C ILE A 24 3.20 -6.85 -5.36
N LYS A 25 2.69 -7.81 -4.60
CA LYS A 25 2.23 -9.10 -5.12
C LYS A 25 0.76 -9.35 -4.80
N LEU A 26 -0.02 -9.60 -5.83
CA LEU A 26 -1.38 -10.10 -5.72
C LEU A 26 -1.36 -11.64 -5.64
N SER A 27 -2.13 -12.21 -4.73
CA SER A 27 -2.29 -13.66 -4.61
C SER A 27 -2.90 -14.27 -5.88
N LYS A 28 -2.76 -15.59 -6.05
CA LYS A 28 -3.29 -16.29 -7.24
C LYS A 28 -4.81 -16.20 -7.33
N ASP A 29 -5.49 -16.19 -6.19
CA ASP A 29 -6.94 -16.07 -6.06
C ASP A 29 -7.43 -14.61 -6.05
N GLY A 30 -6.51 -13.63 -6.07
CA GLY A 30 -6.83 -12.22 -6.10
C GLY A 30 -7.38 -11.65 -4.78
N LYS A 31 -7.34 -12.42 -3.68
CA LYS A 31 -7.91 -12.01 -2.38
C LYS A 31 -6.91 -11.30 -1.46
N GLN A 32 -5.62 -11.40 -1.75
CA GLN A 32 -4.58 -10.81 -0.93
C GLN A 32 -3.61 -9.97 -1.75
N LEU A 33 -3.18 -8.85 -1.20
CA LEU A 33 -2.11 -8.01 -1.71
C LEU A 33 -1.01 -7.93 -0.65
N ASN A 34 0.22 -8.30 -0.99
CA ASN A 34 1.35 -8.41 -0.06
C ASN A 34 1.05 -9.28 1.16
N ASN A 35 0.37 -10.41 0.92
CA ASN A 35 -0.11 -11.36 1.94
C ASN A 35 -1.11 -10.75 2.94
N GLN A 36 -1.65 -9.56 2.66
CA GLN A 36 -2.71 -8.94 3.45
C GLN A 36 -4.03 -9.09 2.71
N GLU A 37 -5.10 -9.40 3.43
CA GLU A 37 -6.44 -9.52 2.86
C GLU A 37 -6.89 -8.19 2.26
N ILE A 38 -7.50 -8.27 1.07
CA ILE A 38 -8.12 -7.12 0.42
C ILE A 38 -9.52 -6.95 1.01
N ASN A 39 -9.72 -5.87 1.75
CA ASN A 39 -11.03 -5.53 2.31
C ASN A 39 -11.90 -4.78 1.32
N SER A 40 -11.29 -4.04 0.38
CA SER A 40 -12.03 -3.28 -0.62
C SER A 40 -11.23 -3.11 -1.90
N LYS A 41 -11.96 -3.10 -3.02
CA LYS A 41 -11.46 -2.74 -4.36
C LYS A 41 -12.54 -1.92 -5.05
N VAL A 42 -12.23 -0.66 -5.37
CA VAL A 42 -13.17 0.30 -5.95
C VAL A 42 -12.54 0.96 -7.16
N GLU A 43 -13.32 1.16 -8.22
CA GLU A 43 -12.94 2.01 -9.34
C GLU A 43 -13.34 3.46 -9.02
N LEU A 44 -12.38 4.38 -9.11
CA LEU A 44 -12.56 5.80 -8.86
C LEU A 44 -13.12 6.50 -10.11
N PRO A 45 -13.73 7.70 -9.98
CA PRO A 45 -14.32 8.42 -11.12
C PRO A 45 -13.34 8.71 -12.27
N ASN A 46 -12.03 8.76 -11.98
CA ASN A 46 -10.98 8.97 -12.97
C ASN A 46 -10.48 7.65 -13.62
N GLY A 47 -11.14 6.51 -13.37
CA GLY A 47 -10.75 5.19 -13.88
C GLY A 47 -9.60 4.51 -13.14
N SER A 48 -9.08 5.13 -12.07
CA SER A 48 -8.05 4.49 -11.24
C SER A 48 -8.68 3.44 -10.32
N ILE A 49 -7.90 2.42 -9.94
CA ILE A 49 -8.35 1.39 -9.01
C ILE A 49 -7.77 1.69 -7.63
N GLN A 50 -8.64 1.84 -6.63
CA GLN A 50 -8.26 1.87 -5.23
C GLN A 50 -8.41 0.48 -4.61
N ILE A 51 -7.35 -0.04 -4.00
CA ILE A 51 -7.33 -1.29 -3.24
C ILE A 51 -6.99 -0.96 -1.79
N THR A 52 -7.82 -1.42 -0.86
CA THR A 52 -7.59 -1.28 0.58
C THR A 52 -7.36 -2.66 1.19
N THR A 53 -6.23 -2.82 1.89
CA THR A 53 -5.96 -3.98 2.75
C THR A 53 -5.93 -3.54 4.20
N GLN A 54 -6.30 -4.43 5.12
CA GLN A 54 -6.31 -4.17 6.54
C GLN A 54 -5.93 -5.42 7.33
N TYR A 55 -5.10 -5.25 8.35
CA TYR A 55 -4.67 -6.35 9.21
C TYR A 55 -4.31 -5.84 10.60
N SER A 56 -4.41 -6.73 11.60
CA SER A 56 -3.94 -6.44 12.95
C SER A 56 -2.42 -6.63 13.03
N GLY A 57 -1.71 -5.69 13.64
CA GLY A 57 -0.27 -5.75 13.76
C GLY A 57 0.25 -4.84 14.87
N LYS A 58 1.50 -4.40 14.72
CA LYS A 58 2.12 -3.40 15.59
C LYS A 58 2.69 -2.27 14.77
N ASP A 59 2.49 -1.05 15.25
CA ASP A 59 3.18 0.13 14.75
C ASP A 59 3.79 0.89 15.93
N ASN A 60 5.05 1.31 15.81
CA ASN A 60 5.81 1.92 16.90
C ASN A 60 5.73 1.13 18.23
N GLY A 61 5.83 -0.20 18.14
CA GLY A 61 5.76 -1.12 19.29
C GLY A 61 4.36 -1.33 19.89
N LYS A 62 3.34 -0.58 19.46
CA LYS A 62 1.97 -0.64 19.99
C LYS A 62 1.08 -1.43 19.05
N LYS A 63 0.12 -2.17 19.61
CA LYS A 63 -0.89 -2.88 18.82
C LYS A 63 -1.75 -1.88 18.05
N ALA A 64 -1.99 -2.19 16.78
CA ALA A 64 -2.78 -1.34 15.92
C ALA A 64 -3.42 -2.13 14.78
N LEU A 65 -4.51 -1.57 14.27
CA LEU A 65 -5.09 -1.95 12.99
C LEU A 65 -4.38 -1.14 11.90
N ILE A 66 -3.72 -1.83 10.98
CA ILE A 66 -2.95 -1.22 9.91
C ILE A 66 -3.76 -1.33 8.63
N LYS A 67 -3.96 -0.21 7.95
CA LYS A 67 -4.64 -0.12 6.66
C LYS A 67 -3.65 0.37 5.61
N ASN A 68 -3.49 -0.38 4.53
CA ASN A 68 -2.75 0.10 3.36
C ASN A 68 -3.74 0.42 2.25
N ILE A 69 -3.51 1.53 1.57
CA ILE A 69 -4.31 2.03 0.46
C ILE A 69 -3.38 2.10 -0.76
N TYR A 70 -3.79 1.48 -1.85
CA TYR A 70 -3.09 1.51 -3.12
C TYR A 70 -4.01 2.14 -4.15
N ILE A 71 -3.62 3.25 -4.78
CA ILE A 71 -4.35 3.82 -5.91
C ILE A 71 -3.49 3.61 -7.15
N ILE A 72 -4.03 2.89 -8.13
CA ILE A 72 -3.35 2.50 -9.35
C ILE A 72 -4.10 3.12 -10.53
N GLY A 73 -3.52 4.18 -11.09
CA GLY A 73 -3.99 4.86 -12.28
C GLY A 73 -3.05 4.64 -13.48
N THR A 74 -3.35 5.31 -14.59
CA THR A 74 -2.54 5.26 -15.82
C THR A 74 -1.28 6.13 -15.74
N SER A 75 -1.34 7.23 -15.00
CA SER A 75 -0.24 8.20 -14.81
C SER A 75 0.16 8.41 -13.35
N GLU A 76 -0.56 7.79 -12.42
CA GLU A 76 -0.36 7.97 -10.98
C GLU A 76 -0.39 6.62 -10.26
N PHE A 77 0.51 6.47 -9.30
CA PHE A 77 0.52 5.37 -8.35
C PHE A 77 0.72 5.91 -6.93
N ILE A 78 -0.23 5.63 -6.03
CA ILE A 78 -0.19 6.09 -4.63
C ILE A 78 -0.12 4.87 -3.70
N ILE A 79 0.72 4.95 -2.68
CA ILE A 79 0.79 4.00 -1.57
C ILE A 79 0.62 4.77 -0.26
N GLY A 80 -0.50 4.58 0.41
CA GLY A 80 -0.79 5.14 1.71
C GLY A 80 -0.79 4.08 2.80
N LYS A 81 -0.34 4.45 4.01
CA LYS A 81 -0.53 3.65 5.22
C LYS A 81 -1.24 4.49 6.27
N GLU A 82 -2.33 3.95 6.78
CA GLU A 82 -3.02 4.46 7.95
C GLU A 82 -2.94 3.47 9.10
N VAL A 83 -2.93 3.98 10.33
CA VAL A 83 -2.84 3.18 11.54
C VAL A 83 -3.87 3.67 12.55
N LYS A 84 -4.65 2.74 13.09
CA LYS A 84 -5.55 2.97 14.23
C LYS A 84 -5.07 2.16 15.41
N PHE A 85 -4.59 2.83 16.45
CA PHE A 85 -4.15 2.17 17.70
C PHE A 85 -5.34 1.66 18.50
N GLU A 86 -5.17 0.59 19.29
CA GLU A 86 -6.27 -0.04 20.07
C GLU A 86 -7.01 0.96 20.98
N ASN A 87 -6.29 1.94 21.54
CA ASN A 87 -6.85 2.95 22.45
C ASN A 87 -7.26 4.25 21.72
N SER A 88 -7.43 4.21 20.40
CA SER A 88 -7.79 5.36 19.57
C SER A 88 -9.01 5.04 18.71
N THR A 89 -9.89 6.02 18.53
CA THR A 89 -10.96 5.96 17.52
C THR A 89 -10.46 6.36 16.15
N ASP A 90 -9.40 7.15 16.10
CA ASP A 90 -8.96 7.88 14.92
C ASP A 90 -7.90 7.12 14.16
N TRP A 91 -7.93 7.29 12.83
CA TRP A 91 -6.90 6.82 11.92
C TRP A 91 -5.82 7.89 11.77
N LEU A 92 -4.56 7.47 11.92
CA LEU A 92 -3.39 8.30 11.68
C LEU A 92 -2.75 7.90 10.35
N VAL A 93 -2.61 8.85 9.43
CA VAL A 93 -1.78 8.67 8.22
C VAL A 93 -0.31 8.59 8.66
N ARG A 94 0.34 7.47 8.37
CA ARG A 94 1.75 7.23 8.77
C ARG A 94 2.74 7.58 7.68
N ASN A 95 2.38 7.32 6.44
CA ASN A 95 3.10 7.76 5.26
C ASN A 95 2.19 7.67 4.04
N GLU A 96 2.56 8.46 3.03
CA GLU A 96 2.00 8.42 1.70
C GLU A 96 3.17 8.61 0.71
N TYR A 97 3.18 7.80 -0.34
CA TYR A 97 4.07 7.94 -1.47
C TYR A 97 3.25 8.11 -2.73
N THR A 98 3.50 9.18 -3.46
CA THR A 98 2.86 9.48 -4.73
C THR A 98 3.90 9.45 -5.83
N PHE A 99 3.65 8.62 -6.84
CA PHE A 99 4.49 8.49 -8.03
C PHE A 99 3.68 8.93 -9.23
N SER A 100 4.17 9.94 -9.94
CA SER A 100 3.55 10.46 -11.16
C SER A 100 4.49 10.26 -12.34
N ARG A 101 3.91 10.02 -13.52
CA ARG A 101 4.64 9.86 -14.78
C ARG A 101 4.83 11.18 -15.51
#